data_AF-A0A370HNG9-F1
#
_entry.id   AF-A0A370HNG9-F1
#
_cell.length_a   1.000
_cell.length_b   1.000
_cell.length_c   1.000
_cell.angle_alpha   90.00
_cell.angle_beta   90.00
_cell.angle_gamma   90.00
#
_symmetry.space_group_name_H-M   'P 1'
#
loop_
_entity.id
_entity.type
_entity.pdbx_description
1 polymer ?
#
loop_
_entity_poly.entity_id
_entity_poly.type
_entity_poly.pdbx_seq_one_letter_code
_entity_poly.pdbx_strand_id
1 'polypeptide(L)'
;MTSSTNLVTTISGDALAVGENTAVSGTISVTTTDVGPVTRSTAEATFTATAQSPEGGDAYAVADTTATADGADLLITHSTNITGTGDSSGLTTMIASSTSLFALDIEAVDLPVGTISVEGATWHDDPCLTGIIEGNVATLDASAQAAGDNTLAEVDMSVMTTDVISSVSASAITIA
;
A
#
# COMPACT_ATOMS: atom_id res chain seq x y z
N MET A 1 -4.29 -28.95 23.10
CA MET A 1 -3.18 -28.31 22.39
C MET A 1 -3.82 -27.46 21.31
N THR A 2 -4.04 -26.18 21.61
CA THR A 2 -4.44 -25.21 20.59
C THR A 2 -3.20 -24.97 19.73
N SER A 3 -3.33 -25.15 18.42
CA SER A 3 -2.24 -24.80 17.49
C SER A 3 -2.14 -23.28 17.52
N SER A 4 -1.02 -22.74 18.00
CA SER A 4 -0.66 -21.35 17.68
C SER A 4 -0.52 -21.30 16.15
N THR A 5 -1.29 -20.42 15.52
CA THR A 5 -1.19 -20.14 14.09
C THR A 5 -0.32 -18.91 13.94
N ASN A 6 0.74 -19.01 13.13
CA ASN A 6 1.61 -17.87 12.86
C ASN A 6 0.78 -16.69 12.33
N LEU A 7 1.09 -15.49 12.82
CA LEU A 7 0.56 -14.24 12.30
C LEU A 7 1.27 -13.94 10.97
N VAL A 8 0.54 -14.09 9.86
CA VAL A 8 1.02 -13.76 8.52
C VAL A 8 0.42 -12.44 8.10
N THR A 9 1.24 -11.43 7.88
CA THR A 9 0.78 -10.13 7.37
C THR A 9 1.27 -9.93 5.95
N THR A 10 0.37 -9.55 5.06
CA THR A 10 0.69 -9.17 3.69
C THR A 10 0.21 -7.75 3.45
N ILE A 11 1.06 -6.95 2.83
CA ILE A 11 0.67 -5.64 2.32
C ILE A 11 1.21 -5.47 0.91
N SER A 12 0.41 -4.89 0.02
CA SER A 12 0.79 -4.68 -1.37
C SER A 12 0.13 -3.44 -1.94
N GLY A 13 0.66 -3.00 -3.06
CA GLY A 13 0.04 -1.99 -3.88
C GLY A 13 0.74 -1.84 -5.22
N ASP A 14 0.10 -1.09 -6.09
CA ASP A 14 0.61 -0.75 -7.39
C ASP A 14 0.11 0.64 -7.81
N ALA A 15 0.85 1.25 -8.71
CA ALA A 15 0.47 2.50 -9.34
C ALA A 15 0.99 2.55 -10.78
N LEU A 16 0.18 3.13 -11.65
CA LEU A 16 0.44 3.27 -13.07
C LEU A 16 0.00 4.66 -13.54
N ALA A 17 0.88 5.35 -14.24
CA ALA A 17 0.60 6.60 -14.92
C ALA A 17 0.95 6.48 -16.41
N VAL A 18 0.09 7.00 -17.26
CA VAL A 18 0.25 7.07 -18.72
C VAL A 18 0.00 8.51 -19.17
N GLY A 19 0.97 9.12 -19.85
CA GLY A 19 0.91 10.51 -20.31
C GLY A 19 2.25 10.99 -20.85
N GLU A 20 2.32 12.25 -21.28
CA GLU A 20 3.58 12.87 -21.73
C GLU A 20 4.56 13.14 -20.59
N ASN A 21 4.02 13.43 -19.39
CA ASN A 21 4.77 13.48 -18.14
C ASN A 21 4.10 12.59 -17.10
N THR A 22 4.86 11.69 -16.49
CA THR A 22 4.36 10.74 -15.51
C THR A 22 5.18 10.77 -14.23
N ALA A 23 4.51 10.80 -13.09
CA ALA A 23 5.13 10.62 -11.79
C ALA A 23 4.42 9.51 -11.03
N VAL A 24 5.16 8.47 -10.68
CA VAL A 24 4.64 7.37 -9.86
C VAL A 24 5.54 7.18 -8.65
N SER A 25 4.94 7.00 -7.48
CA SER A 25 5.66 6.68 -6.26
C SER A 25 4.93 5.63 -5.45
N GLY A 26 5.68 4.73 -4.82
CA GLY A 26 5.16 3.75 -3.87
C GLY A 26 6.01 3.71 -2.61
N THR A 27 5.37 3.52 -1.47
CA THR A 27 6.02 3.23 -0.19
C THR A 27 5.31 2.08 0.48
N ILE A 28 6.05 1.06 0.93
CA ILE A 28 5.53 -0.01 1.78
C ILE A 28 6.36 -0.10 3.06
N SER A 29 5.69 -0.23 4.20
CA SER A 29 6.31 -0.59 5.46
C SER A 29 5.51 -1.70 6.13
N VAL A 30 6.16 -2.77 6.54
CA VAL A 30 5.56 -3.83 7.37
C VAL A 30 6.50 -4.20 8.51
N THR A 31 5.95 -4.31 9.71
CA THR A 31 6.69 -4.71 10.89
C THR A 31 5.88 -5.75 11.65
N THR A 32 6.47 -6.92 11.89
CA THR A 32 5.92 -7.92 12.80
C THR A 32 6.89 -8.18 13.94
N THR A 33 6.35 -8.31 15.14
CA THR A 33 7.12 -8.61 16.34
C THR A 33 6.39 -9.66 17.17
N ASP A 34 7.07 -10.77 17.43
CA ASP A 34 6.69 -11.76 18.44
C ASP A 34 7.45 -11.45 19.75
N VAL A 35 6.70 -11.31 20.84
CA VAL A 35 7.22 -11.05 22.19
C VAL A 35 6.79 -12.13 23.20
N GLY A 36 6.57 -13.36 22.74
CA GLY A 36 6.17 -14.52 23.56
C GLY A 36 4.68 -14.81 23.40
N PRO A 37 3.83 -14.51 24.40
CA PRO A 37 2.40 -14.82 24.30
C PRO A 37 1.62 -13.86 23.40
N VAL A 38 2.28 -12.92 22.73
CA VAL A 38 1.65 -11.89 21.90
C VAL A 38 2.50 -11.67 20.66
N THR A 39 1.85 -11.76 19.52
CA THR A 39 2.43 -11.40 18.22
C THR A 39 1.64 -10.24 17.64
N ARG A 40 2.35 -9.20 17.21
CA ARG A 40 1.74 -7.98 16.63
C ARG A 40 2.33 -7.70 15.28
N SER A 41 1.49 -7.26 14.36
CA SER A 41 1.90 -6.73 13.07
C SER A 41 1.28 -5.37 12.77
N THR A 42 2.07 -4.49 12.17
CA THR A 42 1.62 -3.20 11.62
C THR A 42 2.12 -3.06 10.21
N ALA A 43 1.26 -2.62 9.29
CA ALA A 43 1.65 -2.39 7.91
C ALA A 43 1.04 -1.08 7.38
N GLU A 44 1.76 -0.42 6.49
CA GLU A 44 1.33 0.78 5.78
C GLU A 44 1.82 0.73 4.33
N ALA A 45 0.94 1.06 3.38
CA ALA A 45 1.28 1.21 1.98
C ALA A 45 0.67 2.51 1.47
N THR A 46 1.44 3.26 0.68
CA THR A 46 0.96 4.44 -0.02
C THR A 46 1.49 4.42 -1.44
N PHE A 47 0.59 4.51 -2.40
CA PHE A 47 0.90 4.53 -3.83
C PHE A 47 0.25 5.76 -4.45
N THR A 48 0.98 6.42 -5.33
CA THR A 48 0.51 7.63 -6.02
C THR A 48 0.92 7.54 -7.48
N ALA A 49 -0.04 7.81 -8.36
CA ALA A 49 0.18 7.99 -9.78
C ALA A 49 -0.33 9.36 -10.20
N THR A 50 0.47 10.07 -10.97
CA THR A 50 0.07 11.31 -11.61
C THR A 50 0.52 11.28 -13.07
N ALA A 51 -0.37 11.68 -13.97
CA ALA A 51 -0.09 11.83 -15.39
C ALA A 51 -0.55 13.20 -15.89
N GLN A 52 0.22 13.75 -16.83
CA GLN A 52 -0.06 15.01 -17.48
C GLN A 52 0.21 14.91 -18.99
N SER A 53 -0.65 15.52 -19.80
CA SER A 53 -0.50 15.63 -21.25
C SER A 53 -0.70 17.08 -21.71
N PRO A 54 0.31 17.95 -21.55
CA PRO A 54 0.20 19.37 -21.86
C PRO A 54 -0.01 19.67 -23.34
N GLU A 55 0.41 18.80 -24.26
CA GLU A 55 0.23 18.99 -25.71
C GLU A 55 -1.13 18.47 -26.23
N GLY A 56 -2.03 18.07 -25.32
CA GLY A 56 -3.39 17.65 -25.66
C GLY A 56 -3.55 16.16 -25.92
N GLY A 57 -2.60 15.33 -25.47
CA GLY A 57 -2.74 13.88 -25.40
C GLY A 57 -3.63 13.38 -24.25
N ASP A 58 -3.80 12.06 -24.17
CA ASP A 58 -4.51 11.41 -23.06
C ASP A 58 -3.61 11.35 -21.82
N ALA A 59 -4.22 11.49 -20.63
CA ALA A 59 -3.54 11.28 -19.35
C ALA A 59 -4.38 10.34 -18.48
N TYR A 60 -3.73 9.32 -17.93
CA TYR A 60 -4.35 8.28 -17.12
C TYR A 60 -3.50 7.99 -15.89
N ALA A 61 -4.12 7.86 -14.73
CA ALA A 61 -3.48 7.47 -13.48
C ALA A 61 -4.36 6.46 -12.75
N VAL A 62 -3.72 5.50 -12.08
CA VAL A 62 -4.35 4.56 -11.16
C VAL A 62 -3.36 4.21 -10.06
N ALA A 63 -3.86 4.03 -8.84
CA ALA A 63 -3.10 3.56 -7.70
C ALA A 63 -4.03 2.75 -6.79
N ASP A 64 -3.56 1.59 -6.34
CA ASP A 64 -4.31 0.66 -5.51
C ASP A 64 -3.42 0.13 -4.38
N THR A 65 -4.02 -0.13 -3.22
CA THR A 65 -3.36 -0.73 -2.06
C THR A 65 -4.24 -1.75 -1.38
N THR A 66 -3.64 -2.81 -0.82
CA THR A 66 -4.34 -3.87 -0.11
C THR A 66 -3.49 -4.37 1.06
N ALA A 67 -4.12 -4.74 2.17
CA ALA A 67 -3.45 -5.35 3.32
C ALA A 67 -4.32 -6.44 3.95
N THR A 68 -3.71 -7.55 4.34
CA THR A 68 -4.36 -8.68 5.00
C THR A 68 -3.51 -9.20 6.15
N ALA A 69 -4.16 -9.82 7.14
CA ALA A 69 -3.47 -10.58 8.16
C ALA A 69 -4.23 -11.88 8.49
N ASP A 70 -3.53 -13.00 8.38
CA ASP A 70 -4.03 -14.32 8.74
C ASP A 70 -3.45 -14.73 10.11
N GLY A 71 -4.24 -15.45 10.90
CA GLY A 71 -3.84 -15.87 12.25
C GLY A 71 -4.01 -14.79 13.33
N ALA A 72 -4.66 -13.67 13.02
CA ALA A 72 -4.94 -12.61 14.00
C ALA A 72 -6.22 -12.88 14.81
N ASP A 73 -6.21 -12.51 16.08
CA ASP A 73 -7.40 -12.37 16.94
C ASP A 73 -8.10 -11.03 16.72
N LEU A 74 -7.32 -9.97 16.48
CA LEU A 74 -7.80 -8.62 16.20
C LEU A 74 -7.14 -8.09 14.93
N LEU A 75 -7.96 -7.63 13.99
CA LEU A 75 -7.54 -7.02 12.74
C LEU A 75 -8.24 -5.67 12.56
N ILE A 76 -7.45 -4.62 12.31
CA ILE A 76 -7.95 -3.29 11.96
C ILE A 76 -7.30 -2.89 10.64
N THR A 77 -8.11 -2.61 9.64
CA THR A 77 -7.65 -2.11 8.33
C THR A 77 -8.33 -0.80 8.00
N HIS A 78 -7.56 0.19 7.54
CA HIS A 78 -8.09 1.46 7.08
C HIS A 78 -7.45 1.88 5.77
N SER A 79 -8.27 2.21 4.78
CA SER A 79 -7.83 2.69 3.48
C SER A 79 -8.32 4.11 3.20
N THR A 80 -7.50 4.91 2.53
CA THR A 80 -7.84 6.24 2.03
C THR A 80 -7.52 6.31 0.55
N ASN A 81 -8.48 6.75 -0.26
CA ASN A 81 -8.31 6.95 -1.69
C ASN A 81 -8.58 8.41 -2.04
N ILE A 82 -7.69 9.00 -2.81
CA ILE A 82 -7.76 10.38 -3.29
C ILE A 82 -7.74 10.33 -4.81
N THR A 83 -8.71 10.98 -5.44
CA THR A 83 -8.70 11.20 -6.88
C THR A 83 -8.70 12.70 -7.18
N GLY A 84 -8.00 13.08 -8.24
CA GLY A 84 -7.91 14.47 -8.66
C GLY A 84 -7.75 14.61 -10.16
N THR A 85 -8.43 15.61 -10.71
CA THR A 85 -8.30 16.01 -12.12
C THR A 85 -8.09 17.51 -12.22
N GLY A 86 -7.28 17.94 -13.19
CA GLY A 86 -7.00 19.35 -13.46
C GLY A 86 -6.83 19.62 -14.96
N ASP A 87 -7.06 20.88 -15.37
CA ASP A 87 -7.07 21.30 -16.78
C ASP A 87 -6.36 22.65 -17.02
N SER A 88 -5.50 23.09 -16.10
CA SER A 88 -4.91 24.44 -16.17
C SER A 88 -3.87 24.61 -17.28
N SER A 89 -3.40 23.52 -17.91
CA SER A 89 -2.41 23.52 -18.99
C SER A 89 -2.39 22.21 -19.78
N GLY A 90 -3.56 21.59 -19.97
CA GLY A 90 -3.71 20.23 -20.50
C GLY A 90 -4.26 19.27 -19.44
N LEU A 91 -4.62 18.06 -19.88
CA LEU A 91 -5.25 17.06 -19.01
C LEU A 91 -4.25 16.58 -17.95
N THR A 92 -4.62 16.73 -16.68
CA THR A 92 -3.86 16.20 -15.54
C THR A 92 -4.77 15.29 -14.72
N THR A 93 -4.27 14.11 -14.36
CA THR A 93 -4.96 13.16 -13.47
C THR A 93 -4.01 12.67 -12.40
N MET A 94 -4.52 12.55 -11.17
CA MET A 94 -3.80 12.08 -10.00
C MET A 94 -4.68 11.10 -9.24
N ILE A 95 -4.10 9.97 -8.84
CA ILE A 95 -4.73 9.02 -7.92
C ILE A 95 -3.71 8.66 -6.85
N ALA A 96 -4.13 8.70 -5.60
CA ALA A 96 -3.37 8.16 -4.47
C ALA A 96 -4.22 7.17 -3.69
N SER A 97 -3.63 6.03 -3.34
CA SER A 97 -4.23 5.02 -2.48
C SER A 97 -3.30 4.75 -1.31
N SER A 98 -3.83 4.77 -0.10
CA SER A 98 -3.11 4.45 1.12
C SER A 98 -3.90 3.43 1.93
N THR A 99 -3.23 2.41 2.46
CA THR A 99 -3.81 1.42 3.35
C THR A 99 -2.91 1.22 4.55
N SER A 100 -3.52 1.18 5.74
CA SER A 100 -2.87 0.84 7.01
C SER A 100 -3.54 -0.37 7.62
N LEU A 101 -2.75 -1.21 8.30
CA LEU A 101 -3.19 -2.41 8.97
C LEU A 101 -2.55 -2.51 10.35
N PHE A 102 -3.35 -2.95 11.32
CA PHE A 102 -2.90 -3.42 12.62
C PHE A 102 -3.48 -4.81 12.86
N ALA A 103 -2.64 -5.79 13.18
CA ALA A 103 -3.04 -7.12 13.56
C ALA A 103 -2.38 -7.57 14.87
N LEU A 104 -3.12 -8.37 15.63
CA LEU A 104 -2.70 -8.89 16.93
C LEU A 104 -3.17 -10.34 17.06
N ASP A 105 -2.26 -11.21 17.48
CA ASP A 105 -2.50 -12.59 17.92
C ASP A 105 -2.06 -12.72 19.38
N ILE A 106 -2.88 -13.38 20.20
CA ILE A 106 -2.61 -13.58 21.63
C ILE A 106 -2.68 -15.08 21.93
N GLU A 107 -1.56 -15.64 22.36
CA GLU A 107 -1.46 -17.06 22.71
C GLU A 107 -2.49 -17.42 23.78
N ALA A 108 -3.19 -18.54 23.55
CA ALA A 108 -4.21 -19.10 24.43
C ALA A 108 -5.46 -18.23 24.64
N VAL A 109 -5.64 -17.17 23.85
CA VAL A 109 -6.92 -16.46 23.72
C VAL A 109 -7.62 -17.00 22.49
N ASP A 110 -8.58 -17.89 22.69
CA ASP A 110 -9.49 -18.31 21.62
C ASP A 110 -10.76 -17.47 21.72
N LEU A 111 -10.91 -16.51 20.82
CA LEU A 111 -12.11 -15.69 20.77
C LEU A 111 -13.28 -16.55 20.27
N PRO A 112 -14.41 -16.63 21.01
CA PRO A 112 -15.52 -17.52 20.66
C PRO A 112 -16.21 -17.18 19.31
N VAL A 113 -15.87 -16.04 18.71
CA VAL A 113 -16.39 -15.56 17.43
C VAL A 113 -15.34 -15.59 16.30
N GLY A 114 -14.14 -16.11 16.56
CA GLY A 114 -12.99 -15.96 15.66
C GLY A 114 -12.41 -14.54 15.68
N THR A 115 -11.69 -14.18 14.62
CA THR A 115 -11.07 -12.86 14.46
C THR A 115 -12.08 -11.73 14.56
N ILE A 116 -11.79 -10.75 15.39
CA ILE A 116 -12.51 -9.47 15.42
C ILE A 116 -11.88 -8.56 14.36
N SER A 117 -12.63 -8.28 13.30
CA SER A 117 -12.18 -7.42 12.20
C SER A 117 -12.93 -6.08 12.17
N VAL A 118 -12.18 -5.00 12.01
CA VAL A 118 -12.69 -3.65 11.78
C VAL A 118 -12.11 -3.11 10.49
N GLU A 119 -12.97 -2.79 9.53
CA GLU A 119 -12.58 -2.25 8.24
C GLU A 119 -13.20 -0.87 8.04
N GLY A 120 -12.41 0.07 7.53
CA GLY A 120 -12.88 1.41 7.18
C GLY A 120 -12.22 1.90 5.90
N ALA A 121 -12.97 2.70 5.14
CA ALA A 121 -12.45 3.35 3.94
C ALA A 121 -12.93 4.80 3.85
N THR A 122 -12.04 5.68 3.41
CA THR A 122 -12.35 7.09 3.14
C THR A 122 -12.03 7.43 1.68
N TRP A 123 -12.89 8.24 1.06
CA TRP A 123 -12.75 8.67 -0.33
C TRP A 123 -12.77 10.19 -0.40
N HIS A 124 -11.79 10.75 -1.11
CA HIS A 124 -11.65 12.19 -1.33
C HIS A 124 -11.54 12.50 -2.82
N ASP A 125 -12.25 13.54 -3.24
CA ASP A 125 -12.07 14.19 -4.53
C ASP A 125 -11.34 15.51 -4.28
N ASP A 126 -10.04 15.52 -4.52
CA ASP A 126 -9.21 16.71 -4.32
C ASP A 126 -8.82 17.31 -5.68
N PRO A 127 -8.95 18.64 -5.87
CA PRO A 127 -8.45 19.26 -7.09
C PRO A 127 -6.95 18.99 -7.18
N CYS A 128 -6.49 18.51 -8.34
CA CYS A 128 -5.08 18.20 -8.53
C CYS A 128 -4.25 19.45 -8.21
N LEU A 129 -3.40 19.39 -7.18
CA LEU A 129 -2.45 20.45 -6.90
C LEU A 129 -1.52 20.50 -8.11
N THR A 130 -1.57 21.61 -8.85
CA THR A 130 -0.85 21.83 -10.10
C THR A 130 0.66 22.01 -9.82
N GLY A 131 1.32 20.96 -9.38
CA GLY A 131 2.77 20.83 -9.53
C GLY A 131 3.04 20.43 -10.97
N ILE A 132 3.88 21.19 -11.67
CA ILE A 132 4.35 20.77 -13.00
C ILE A 132 5.19 19.52 -12.79
N ILE A 133 4.78 18.41 -13.40
CA ILE A 133 5.61 17.22 -13.50
C ILE A 133 6.38 17.38 -14.80
N GLU A 134 7.70 17.49 -14.70
CA GLU A 134 8.57 17.50 -15.88
C GLU A 134 9.26 16.14 -16.00
N GLY A 135 8.97 15.45 -17.11
CA GLY A 135 9.52 14.14 -17.43
C GLY A 135 8.80 12.99 -16.75
N ASN A 136 9.41 11.81 -16.89
CA ASN A 136 8.85 10.54 -16.41
C ASN A 136 9.71 10.01 -15.27
N VAL A 137 9.07 9.77 -14.12
CA VAL A 137 9.72 9.26 -12.91
C VAL A 137 8.89 8.15 -12.28
N ALA A 138 9.57 7.14 -11.75
CA ALA A 138 9.01 6.11 -10.90
C ALA A 138 9.93 5.88 -9.70
N THR A 139 9.37 5.95 -8.48
CA THR A 139 10.11 5.72 -7.23
C THR A 139 9.39 4.69 -6.37
N LEU A 140 10.16 3.87 -5.67
CA LEU A 140 9.62 2.85 -4.79
C LEU A 140 10.53 2.70 -3.57
N ASP A 141 9.95 2.77 -2.39
CA ASP A 141 10.60 2.50 -1.11
C ASP A 141 9.87 1.37 -0.42
N ALA A 142 10.62 0.43 0.16
CA ALA A 142 10.04 -0.71 0.87
C ALA A 142 10.88 -1.07 2.09
N SER A 143 10.19 -1.28 3.20
CA SER A 143 10.77 -1.72 4.46
C SER A 143 9.95 -2.87 5.02
N ALA A 144 10.62 -4.00 5.30
CA ALA A 144 10.01 -5.13 5.99
C ALA A 144 10.89 -5.53 7.17
N GLN A 145 10.26 -5.70 8.32
CA GLN A 145 10.93 -6.13 9.54
C GLN A 145 10.13 -7.24 10.20
N ALA A 146 10.80 -8.34 10.53
CA ALA A 146 10.26 -9.36 11.40
C ALA A 146 11.25 -9.63 12.53
N ALA A 147 10.74 -9.71 13.76
CA ALA A 147 11.56 -9.88 14.96
C ALA A 147 10.88 -10.87 15.93
N GLY A 148 11.64 -11.82 16.44
CA GLY A 148 11.14 -12.94 17.23
C GLY A 148 11.72 -14.27 16.74
N ASP A 149 11.33 -15.37 17.37
CA ASP A 149 11.78 -16.70 16.97
C ASP A 149 11.02 -17.16 15.71
N ASN A 150 11.71 -17.81 14.78
CA ASN A 150 11.12 -18.36 13.53
C ASN A 150 10.39 -17.33 12.64
N THR A 151 10.83 -16.07 12.67
CA THR A 151 10.23 -14.99 11.89
C THR A 151 10.78 -14.90 10.46
N LEU A 152 9.97 -14.37 9.53
CA LEU A 152 10.35 -14.13 8.13
C LEU A 152 9.89 -12.73 7.69
N ALA A 153 10.69 -12.07 6.87
CA ALA A 153 10.31 -10.87 6.13
C ALA A 153 10.74 -11.02 4.66
N GLU A 154 9.82 -10.76 3.74
CA GLU A 154 10.05 -10.82 2.29
C GLU A 154 9.45 -9.58 1.61
N VAL A 155 10.13 -9.09 0.57
CA VAL A 155 9.72 -7.92 -0.20
C VAL A 155 9.96 -8.19 -1.67
N ASP A 156 8.90 -8.06 -2.47
CA ASP A 156 8.94 -8.08 -3.93
C ASP A 156 8.62 -6.69 -4.47
N MET A 157 9.40 -6.23 -5.45
CA MET A 157 9.30 -4.88 -6.01
C MET A 157 9.52 -4.87 -7.52
N SER A 158 8.77 -4.02 -8.22
CA SER A 158 8.95 -3.71 -9.64
C SER A 158 8.81 -2.21 -9.86
N VAL A 159 9.71 -1.65 -10.66
CA VAL A 159 9.74 -0.23 -11.03
C VAL A 159 10.03 -0.14 -12.52
N MET A 160 9.21 0.60 -13.26
CA MET A 160 9.38 0.81 -14.69
C MET A 160 9.09 2.26 -15.06
N THR A 161 9.89 2.79 -15.98
CA THR A 161 9.67 4.09 -16.59
C THR A 161 10.05 4.03 -18.06
N THR A 162 9.23 4.64 -18.91
CA THR A 162 9.42 4.79 -20.36
C THR A 162 9.08 6.22 -20.77
N ASP A 163 9.02 6.51 -22.07
CA ASP A 163 8.67 7.83 -22.59
C ASP A 163 7.21 8.22 -22.34
N VAL A 164 6.32 7.27 -22.06
CA VAL A 164 4.88 7.54 -21.89
C VAL A 164 4.22 6.79 -20.72
N ILE A 165 4.98 5.95 -20.01
CA ILE A 165 4.47 5.11 -18.92
C ILE A 165 5.46 5.14 -17.75
N SER A 166 4.94 5.38 -16.54
CA SER A 166 5.60 5.05 -15.28
C SER A 166 4.75 4.05 -14.51
N SER A 167 5.37 3.06 -13.87
CA SER A 167 4.67 2.14 -12.98
C SER A 167 5.54 1.66 -11.84
N VAL A 168 4.92 1.41 -10.69
CA VAL A 168 5.54 0.73 -9.55
C VAL A 168 4.57 -0.29 -8.98
N SER A 169 5.09 -1.39 -8.46
CA SER A 169 4.31 -2.35 -7.69
C SER A 169 5.19 -2.96 -6.61
N ALA A 170 4.63 -3.20 -5.43
CA ALA A 170 5.33 -3.93 -4.39
C ALA A 170 4.40 -4.79 -3.56
N SER A 171 4.96 -5.84 -2.97
CA SER A 171 4.34 -6.64 -1.93
C SER A 171 5.37 -6.90 -0.84
N ALA A 172 4.96 -6.83 0.41
CA ALA A 172 5.75 -7.22 1.55
C ALA A 172 4.97 -8.19 2.42
N ILE A 173 5.67 -9.23 2.87
CA ILE A 173 5.10 -10.29 3.70
C ILE A 173 5.96 -10.43 4.94
N THR A 174 5.31 -10.55 6.09
CA THR A 174 5.95 -10.92 7.35
C THR A 174 5.23 -12.08 8.02
N ILE A 175 6.01 -12.93 8.67
CA ILE A 175 5.52 -14.09 9.42
C ILE A 175 6.16 -14.05 10.80
N ALA A 176 5.35 -14.23 11.84
CA ALA A 176 5.82 -14.48 13.20
C ALA A 176 4.89 -15.44 13.94
#